data_AF-A0A1Q9N8Q2-F1
#
_entry.id   AF-A0A1Q9N8Q2-F1
#
_cell.length_a   1.000
_cell.length_b   1.000
_cell.length_c   1.000
_cell.angle_alpha   90.00
_cell.angle_beta   90.00
_cell.angle_gamma   90.00
#
_symmetry.space_group_name_H-M   'P 1'
#
loop_
_entity.id
_entity.type
_entity.pdbx_description
1 polymer ?
#
loop_
_entity_poly.entity_id
_entity_poly.type
_entity_poly.pdbx_seq_one_letter_code
_entity_poly.pdbx_strand_id
1 'polypeptide(L)'
;MEFDDVRDKLTITLKQKGWKNVDYSKRFASSSGTIDLVASTGGFRKKVLMIAIGANPFDAGIAGLLLSAITEKGEKIIFLQEGNPNEVQITSDISVIANIEDLPGS
;
A
#
# COMPACT_ATOMS: atom_id res chain seq x y z
N MET A 1 3.52 -11.40 12.04
CA MET A 1 4.68 -10.50 11.79
C MET A 1 4.33 -9.15 12.40
N GLU A 2 5.26 -8.43 13.01
CA GLU A 2 4.92 -7.10 13.52
C GLU A 2 4.70 -6.13 12.36
N PHE A 3 3.79 -5.19 12.54
CA PHE A 3 3.42 -4.22 11.50
C PHE A 3 4.64 -3.38 11.05
N ASP A 4 5.50 -3.01 12.00
CA ASP A 4 6.73 -2.25 11.72
C ASP A 4 7.72 -3.05 10.86
N ASP A 5 7.83 -4.37 11.04
CA ASP A 5 8.68 -5.22 10.20
C ASP A 5 8.21 -5.25 8.74
N VAL A 6 6.89 -5.33 8.53
CA VAL A 6 6.31 -5.32 7.18
C VAL A 6 6.55 -3.97 6.51
N ARG A 7 6.32 -2.89 7.24
CA ARG A 7 6.58 -1.53 6.76
C ARG A 7 8.02 -1.34 6.32
N ASP A 8 8.97 -1.78 7.13
CA ASP A 8 10.40 -1.61 6.85
C ASP A 8 10.82 -2.44 5.63
N LYS A 9 10.31 -3.67 5.49
CA LYS A 9 10.51 -4.50 4.29
C LYS A 9 9.97 -3.84 3.03
N LEU A 10 8.72 -3.36 3.05
CA LEU A 10 8.11 -2.66 1.92
C LEU A 10 8.96 -1.45 1.51
N THR A 11 9.44 -0.67 2.47
CA THR A 11 10.28 0.50 2.21
C THR A 11 11.60 0.13 1.54
N ILE A 12 12.28 -0.90 2.02
CA ILE A 12 13.53 -1.39 1.43
C ILE A 12 13.28 -1.84 -0.01
N THR A 13 12.25 -2.64 -0.24
CA THR A 13 11.91 -3.15 -1.57
C THR A 13 11.53 -2.02 -2.53
N LEU A 14 10.73 -1.04 -2.10
CA LEU A 14 10.37 0.12 -2.93
C LEU A 14 11.61 0.92 -3.34
N LYS A 15 12.54 1.17 -2.41
CA LYS A 15 13.81 1.83 -2.71
C LYS A 15 14.65 1.03 -3.70
N GLN A 16 14.73 -0.29 -3.54
CA GLN A 16 15.39 -1.18 -4.50
C GLN A 16 14.73 -1.15 -5.89
N LYS A 17 13.40 -1.00 -5.94
CA LYS A 17 12.59 -0.85 -7.17
C LYS A 17 12.61 0.58 -7.75
N GLY A 18 13.44 1.47 -7.21
CA GLY A 18 13.70 2.80 -7.77
C GLY A 18 12.78 3.91 -7.26
N TRP A 19 11.94 3.65 -6.26
CA TRP A 19 11.15 4.69 -5.60
C TRP A 19 12.06 5.51 -4.68
N LYS A 20 12.03 6.84 -4.82
CA LYS A 20 13.01 7.72 -4.16
C LYS A 20 12.50 8.28 -2.85
N ASN A 21 11.28 8.81 -2.84
CA ASN A 21 10.66 9.39 -1.66
C ASN A 21 9.64 8.39 -1.15
N VAL A 22 9.89 7.79 0.00
CA VAL A 22 8.99 6.83 0.64
C VAL A 22 8.65 7.38 2.01
N ASP A 23 7.44 7.90 2.14
CA ASP A 23 6.91 8.56 3.34
C ASP A 23 5.80 7.72 3.95
N TYR A 24 5.60 7.86 5.26
CA TYR A 24 4.56 7.14 6.00
C TYR A 24 3.45 8.10 6.41
N SER A 25 2.19 7.71 6.21
CA SER A 25 1.04 8.56 6.51
C SER A 25 0.17 7.96 7.62
N LYS A 26 0.37 8.38 8.87
CA LYS A 26 -0.51 7.98 9.99
C LYS A 26 -1.88 8.67 9.99
N ARG A 27 -2.36 9.19 8.85
CA ARG A 27 -3.57 10.04 8.78
C ARG A 27 -4.86 9.37 9.27
N PHE A 28 -4.87 8.06 9.46
CA PHE A 28 -6.01 7.36 10.05
C PHE A 28 -5.51 6.32 11.07
N ALA A 29 -6.30 6.10 12.13
CA ALA A 29 -5.87 5.44 13.37
C ALA A 29 -5.23 4.05 13.14
N SER A 30 -4.16 3.80 13.87
CA SER A 30 -3.24 2.65 13.82
C SER A 30 -3.85 1.28 14.15
N SER A 31 -5.17 1.15 14.22
CA SER A 31 -5.87 -0.10 14.55
C SER A 31 -6.42 -0.84 13.33
N SER A 32 -6.30 -0.29 12.11
CA SER A 32 -7.13 -0.78 10.98
C SER A 32 -6.45 -0.82 9.61
N GLY A 33 -5.14 -0.56 9.48
CA GLY A 33 -4.45 -0.59 8.18
C GLY A 33 -4.92 0.54 7.27
N THR A 34 -4.24 1.69 7.33
CA THR A 34 -4.89 2.94 6.94
C THR A 34 -4.32 3.57 5.67
N ILE A 35 -3.09 4.07 5.69
CA ILE A 35 -2.28 4.35 4.49
C ILE A 35 -0.85 4.31 4.98
N ASP A 36 -0.20 3.17 4.86
CA ASP A 36 1.04 2.99 5.60
C ASP A 36 2.21 3.61 4.87
N LEU A 37 2.14 3.64 3.54
CA LEU A 37 3.25 4.02 2.69
C LEU A 37 2.78 4.84 1.49
N VAL A 38 3.42 5.98 1.27
CA VAL A 38 3.30 6.79 0.07
C VAL A 38 4.69 6.89 -0.56
N ALA A 39 4.84 6.29 -1.74
CA ALA A 39 6.07 6.33 -2.51
C ALA A 39 5.91 7.27 -3.71
N SER A 40 6.93 8.06 -4.03
CA SER A 40 6.93 8.88 -5.24
C SER A 40 8.29 8.96 -5.93
N THR A 41 8.25 9.20 -7.24
CA THR A 41 9.43 9.49 -8.06
C THR A 41 9.61 10.99 -8.27
N GLY A 42 10.85 11.47 -8.16
CA GLY A 42 11.21 12.86 -8.49
C GLY A 42 11.66 12.99 -9.95
N GLY A 43 10.99 13.85 -10.73
CA GLY A 43 11.29 14.13 -12.14
C GLY A 43 10.10 14.75 -12.90
N PHE A 44 10.21 14.86 -14.23
CA PHE A 44 9.20 15.50 -15.11
C PHE A 44 7.85 14.74 -15.14
N ARG A 45 7.84 13.44 -14.80
CA ARG A 45 6.64 12.61 -14.58
C ARG A 45 6.68 12.04 -13.17
N LYS A 46 6.11 12.78 -12.20
CA LYS A 46 5.94 12.29 -10.82
C LYS A 46 4.95 11.13 -10.83
N LYS A 47 5.41 9.92 -10.49
CA LYS A 47 4.54 8.80 -10.13
C LYS A 47 4.30 8.82 -8.62
N VAL A 48 3.11 8.46 -8.21
CA VAL A 48 2.73 8.29 -6.79
C VAL A 48 2.16 6.89 -6.65
N LEU A 49 2.63 6.17 -5.64
CA LEU A 49 2.14 4.86 -5.23
C LEU A 49 1.69 4.97 -3.77
N MET A 50 0.48 4.53 -3.49
CA MET A 50 -0.10 4.48 -2.16
C MET A 50 -0.33 3.03 -1.77
N ILE A 51 0.18 2.64 -0.62
CA ILE A 51 0.08 1.28 -0.11
C ILE A 51 -0.60 1.33 1.26
N ALA A 52 -1.67 0.56 1.41
CA ALA A 52 -2.25 0.23 2.70
C ALA A 52 -1.93 -1.23 3.05
N ILE A 53 -1.70 -1.53 4.32
CA ILE A 53 -1.39 -2.87 4.83
C ILE A 53 -2.63 -3.39 5.53
N GLY A 54 -3.26 -4.43 4.97
CA GLY A 54 -4.35 -5.16 5.61
C GLY A 54 -3.83 -6.41 6.30
N ALA A 55 -4.16 -6.62 7.57
CA ALA A 55 -3.71 -7.82 8.29
C ALA A 55 -4.41 -9.10 7.77
N ASN A 56 -5.68 -8.98 7.39
CA ASN A 56 -6.52 -10.07 6.87
C ASN A 56 -7.50 -9.53 5.79
N PRO A 57 -8.29 -10.38 5.12
CA PRO A 57 -9.15 -9.93 4.03
C PRO A 57 -10.21 -8.89 4.43
N PHE A 58 -10.70 -8.95 5.68
CA PHE A 58 -11.67 -7.98 6.20
C PHE A 58 -11.03 -6.60 6.38
N ASP A 59 -9.86 -6.55 7.03
CA ASP A 59 -9.10 -5.31 7.22
C ASP A 59 -8.66 -4.72 5.88
N ALA A 60 -8.24 -5.58 4.93
CA ALA A 60 -7.92 -5.16 3.56
C ALA A 60 -9.12 -4.53 2.84
N GLY A 61 -10.33 -5.04 3.05
CA GLY A 61 -11.55 -4.42 2.51
C GLY A 61 -11.78 -3.00 3.05
N ILE A 62 -11.59 -2.80 4.36
CA ILE A 62 -11.69 -1.48 5.00
C ILE A 62 -10.62 -0.53 4.45
N ALA A 63 -9.37 -1.01 4.38
CA ALA A 63 -8.26 -0.27 3.80
C ALA A 63 -8.56 0.16 2.36
N GLY A 64 -9.16 -0.72 1.57
CA GLY A 64 -9.60 -0.42 0.20
C GLY A 64 -10.65 0.68 0.12
N LEU A 65 -11.66 0.67 0.98
CA LEU A 65 -12.65 1.76 1.03
C LEU A 65 -11.98 3.11 1.33
N LEU A 66 -11.05 3.15 2.29
CA LEU A 66 -10.32 4.38 2.62
C LEU A 66 -9.41 4.84 1.48
N LEU A 67 -8.68 3.91 0.87
CA LEU A 67 -7.78 4.18 -0.25
C LEU A 67 -8.56 4.67 -1.49
N SER A 68 -9.77 4.15 -1.71
CA SER A 68 -10.66 4.59 -2.80
C SER A 68 -11.12 6.05 -2.61
N ALA A 69 -11.31 6.49 -1.36
CA ALA A 69 -11.73 7.85 -1.02
C ALA A 69 -10.63 8.91 -1.26
N ILE A 70 -9.38 8.49 -1.46
CA ILE A 70 -8.27 9.40 -1.77
C ILE A 70 -8.40 9.87 -3.23
N THR A 71 -8.54 11.18 -3.40
CA THR A 71 -8.67 11.84 -4.70
C THR A 71 -7.34 12.08 -5.41
N GLU A 72 -6.21 11.95 -4.70
CA GLU A 72 -4.88 12.10 -5.29
C GLU A 72 -4.64 11.00 -6.32
N LYS A 73 -4.17 11.40 -7.51
CA LYS A 73 -3.88 10.46 -8.60
C LYS A 73 -2.60 9.70 -8.29
N GLY A 74 -2.69 8.38 -8.32
CA GLY A 74 -1.57 7.48 -8.09
C GLY A 74 -2.00 6.03 -8.25
N GLU A 75 -1.04 5.14 -8.30
CA GLU A 75 -1.29 3.70 -8.18
C GLU A 75 -1.65 3.38 -6.73
N LYS A 76 -2.68 2.56 -6.53
CA LYS A 76 -3.23 2.24 -5.21
C LYS A 76 -3.15 0.73 -5.01
N ILE A 77 -2.48 0.32 -3.94
CA ILE A 77 -2.25 -1.09 -3.64
C ILE A 77 -2.62 -1.37 -2.18
N ILE A 78 -3.17 -2.55 -1.94
CA ILE A 78 -3.29 -3.13 -0.62
C ILE A 78 -2.31 -4.29 -0.52
N PHE A 79 -1.44 -4.25 0.48
CA PHE A 79 -0.59 -5.37 0.86
C PHE A 79 -1.31 -6.20 1.94
N LEU A 80 -1.70 -7.42 1.60
CA LEU A 80 -2.38 -8.36 2.49
C LEU A 80 -1.35 -9.22 3.22
N GLN A 81 -1.30 -9.12 4.55
CA GLN A 81 -0.36 -9.89 5.37
C GLN A 81 -0.75 -11.37 5.48
N GLU A 82 -2.04 -11.66 5.68
CA GLU A 82 -2.56 -13.01 5.86
C GLU A 82 -3.87 -13.22 5.09
N GLY A 83 -4.07 -14.43 4.56
CA GLY A 83 -5.27 -14.80 3.80
C GLY A 83 -5.10 -14.72 2.28
N ASN A 84 -6.22 -14.78 1.57
CA ASN A 84 -6.23 -14.83 0.10
C ASN A 84 -6.65 -13.47 -0.50
N PRO A 85 -5.83 -12.86 -1.37
CA PRO A 85 -6.17 -11.61 -2.05
C PRO A 85 -7.53 -11.63 -2.79
N ASN A 86 -7.96 -12.80 -3.27
CA ASN A 86 -9.23 -12.94 -4.00
C ASN A 86 -10.47 -12.86 -3.10
N GLU A 87 -10.30 -12.97 -1.78
CA GLU A 87 -11.37 -12.83 -0.80
C GLU A 87 -11.65 -11.37 -0.42
N VAL A 88 -10.77 -10.45 -0.84
CA VAL A 88 -10.86 -9.03 -0.54
C VAL A 88 -11.84 -8.36 -1.51
N GLN A 89 -12.91 -7.79 -0.98
CA GLN A 89 -13.87 -7.02 -1.77
C GLN A 89 -13.40 -5.57 -1.91
N ILE A 90 -13.01 -5.16 -3.12
CA ILE A 90 -12.45 -3.83 -3.41
C ILE A 90 -13.02 -3.22 -4.70
N THR A 91 -12.83 -1.91 -4.84
CA THR A 91 -13.14 -1.15 -6.06
C THR A 91 -12.12 -1.43 -7.16
N SER A 92 -12.51 -1.21 -8.42
CA SER A 92 -11.71 -1.57 -9.61
C SER A 92 -10.40 -0.78 -9.78
N ASP A 93 -10.16 0.27 -9.00
CA ASP A 93 -8.97 1.13 -9.09
C ASP A 93 -7.86 0.77 -8.10
N ILE A 94 -8.03 -0.33 -7.35
CA ILE A 94 -7.09 -0.79 -6.32
C ILE A 94 -6.64 -2.22 -6.65
N SER A 95 -5.35 -2.48 -6.48
CA SER A 95 -4.79 -3.84 -6.59
C SER A 95 -4.55 -4.42 -5.19
N VAL A 96 -4.78 -5.73 -5.01
CA VAL A 96 -4.40 -6.44 -3.78
C VAL A 96 -3.25 -7.38 -4.10
N ILE A 97 -2.17 -7.29 -3.31
CA ILE A 97 -1.01 -8.18 -3.39
C ILE A 97 -0.77 -8.83 -2.05
N ALA A 98 -0.23 -10.06 -2.04
CA ALA A 98 0.21 -10.74 -0.81
C ALA A 98 1.73 -10.91 -0.74
N ASN A 99 2.43 -10.76 -1.87
CA ASN A 99 3.89 -10.91 -1.92
C ASN A 99 4.55 -9.54 -2.15
N ILE A 100 5.66 -9.30 -1.46
CA ILE A 100 6.39 -8.02 -1.54
C ILE A 100 7.05 -7.86 -2.92
N GLU A 101 7.35 -8.98 -3.57
CA GLU A 101 7.95 -9.05 -4.91
C GLU A 101 7.02 -8.47 -5.98
N ASP A 102 5.70 -8.52 -5.75
CA ASP A 102 4.65 -8.04 -6.66
C ASP A 102 4.54 -6.49 -6.67
N LEU A 103 5.29 -5.78 -5.81
CA LEU A 103 5.31 -4.32 -5.82
C LEU A 103 5.80 -3.76 -7.17
N PRO A 104 5.21 -2.66 -7.66
CA PRO A 104 5.58 -2.07 -8.94
C PRO A 104 6.94 -1.36 -8.88
N GLY A 105 7.59 -1.31 -10.05
CA GLY A 105 8.77 -0.47 -10.29
C GLY A 105 8.41 1.00 -10.52
N SER A 106 9.40 1.88 -10.35
CA SER A 106 9.23 3.33 -10.41
C SER A 106 9.14 3.95 -11.80
#